data_AF-A0A6J4X989-F1
#
_entry.id   AF-A0A6J4X989-F1
#
_cell.length_a   1.000
_cell.length_b   1.000
_cell.length_c   1.000
_cell.angle_alpha   90.00
_cell.angle_beta   90.00
_cell.angle_gamma   90.00
#
_symmetry.space_group_name_H-M   'P 1'
#
loop_
_entity.id
_entity.type
_entity.pdbx_description
1 polymer ?
#
loop_
_entity_poly.entity_id
_entity_poly.type
_entity_poly.pdbx_seq_one_letter_code
_entity_poly.pdbx_strand_id
1 'polypeptide(L)'
;MNSEEKCNQLADEIRKVLGHGITLGSDVIHYIDSTFSNPTLEELQTILHDDSSCEKDSLMELLFFPDETMQLELEEILETLQIGKQDEDNVLDAFCRESLPVNMRLPDGRGSLNLILPSEVAAGFMARLHISKHLNEKLREAINKYADADAINGYKVKIRNSRFFPGENKIQFLCDFFEKLKPQSHDFNICLDFALSFIDELTEDQDLYQALMAKKRFYLRSLQKAKKIETQLQKNNLETLLSQGKRVILVDKADARKKMLIIDRISRAVFGRTEYVEDLHPDGGNIELRSDQDIQDIIKQLS
;
A
#
# COMPACT_ATOMS: atom_id res chain seq x y z
N MET A 1 -11.30 26.67 -18.93
CA MET A 1 -10.50 27.07 -17.76
C MET A 1 -9.04 27.05 -18.16
N ASN A 2 -8.34 28.18 -18.03
CA ASN A 2 -6.91 28.27 -18.28
C ASN A 2 -6.12 27.48 -17.19
N SER A 3 -4.88 27.05 -17.47
CA SER A 3 -4.04 26.30 -16.50
C SER A 3 -3.90 27.07 -15.17
N GLU A 4 -3.69 28.37 -15.22
CA GLU A 4 -3.59 29.22 -14.02
C GLU A 4 -4.87 29.23 -13.18
N GLU A 5 -6.05 29.29 -13.82
CA GLU A 5 -7.33 29.23 -13.12
C GLU A 5 -7.52 27.88 -12.41
N LYS A 6 -7.13 26.77 -13.05
CA LYS A 6 -7.16 25.43 -12.44
C LYS A 6 -6.26 25.36 -11.22
N CYS A 7 -5.05 25.91 -11.31
CA CYS A 7 -4.07 25.88 -10.23
C CYS A 7 -4.57 26.65 -9.00
N ASN A 8 -5.08 27.87 -9.23
CA ASN A 8 -5.66 28.69 -8.17
C ASN A 8 -6.88 27.99 -7.53
N GLN A 9 -7.78 27.41 -8.34
CA GLN A 9 -8.95 26.72 -7.82
C GLN A 9 -8.59 25.51 -6.94
N LEU A 10 -7.60 24.69 -7.35
CA LEU A 10 -7.15 23.58 -6.52
C LEU A 10 -6.52 24.09 -5.21
N ALA A 11 -5.68 25.12 -5.28
CA ALA A 11 -5.05 25.70 -4.10
C ALA A 11 -6.10 26.21 -3.10
N ASP A 12 -7.16 26.87 -3.57
CA ASP A 12 -8.25 27.38 -2.74
C ASP A 12 -9.04 26.26 -2.05
N GLU A 13 -9.34 25.17 -2.76
CA GLU A 13 -10.02 24.02 -2.14
C GLU A 13 -9.12 23.31 -1.13
N ILE A 14 -7.82 23.16 -1.40
CA ILE A 14 -6.90 22.59 -0.41
C ILE A 14 -6.81 23.47 0.85
N ARG A 15 -6.76 24.81 0.68
CA ARG A 15 -6.81 25.76 1.82
C ARG A 15 -8.09 25.60 2.62
N LYS A 16 -9.24 25.46 1.94
CA LYS A 16 -10.55 25.29 2.58
C LYS A 16 -10.63 24.01 3.40
N VAL A 17 -10.17 22.88 2.84
CA VAL A 17 -10.14 21.60 3.56
C VAL A 17 -9.26 21.71 4.81
N LEU A 18 -8.05 22.26 4.69
CA LEU A 18 -7.18 22.52 5.84
C LEU A 18 -7.77 23.53 6.84
N GLY A 19 -8.53 24.51 6.34
CA GLY A 19 -9.20 25.54 7.14
C GLY A 19 -10.33 25.01 8.04
N HIS A 20 -10.89 23.84 7.73
CA HIS A 20 -11.81 23.14 8.64
C HIS A 20 -11.11 22.58 9.89
N GLY A 21 -9.78 22.55 9.87
CA GLY A 21 -8.94 21.98 10.93
C GLY A 21 -8.72 20.48 10.75
N ILE A 22 -7.68 19.98 11.41
CA ILE A 22 -7.25 18.58 11.34
C ILE A 22 -7.52 17.94 12.70
N THR A 23 -8.16 16.78 12.73
CA THR A 23 -8.25 15.96 13.94
C THR A 23 -7.24 14.84 13.86
N LEU A 24 -6.27 14.81 14.77
CA LEU A 24 -5.21 13.81 14.73
C LEU A 24 -5.76 12.42 15.06
N GLY A 25 -5.38 11.43 14.26
CA GLY A 25 -5.74 10.03 14.50
C GLY A 25 -5.06 9.43 15.72
N SER A 26 -5.65 8.37 16.29
CA SER A 26 -5.09 7.67 17.46
C SER A 26 -3.66 7.17 17.23
N ASP A 27 -3.35 6.73 16.02
CA ASP A 27 -2.05 6.19 15.67
C ASP A 27 -0.97 7.29 15.63
N VAL A 28 -1.35 8.48 15.17
CA VAL A 28 -0.48 9.67 15.18
C VAL A 28 -0.18 10.09 16.61
N ILE A 29 -1.21 10.12 17.48
CA ILE A 29 -1.01 10.41 18.91
C ILE A 29 -0.14 9.35 19.58
N HIS A 30 -0.39 8.07 19.33
CA HIS A 30 0.45 7.00 19.87
C HIS A 30 1.90 7.12 19.42
N TYR A 31 2.15 7.51 18.16
CA TYR A 31 3.50 7.77 17.67
C TYR A 31 4.14 8.98 18.36
N ILE A 32 3.40 10.08 18.51
CA ILE A 32 3.86 11.27 19.24
C ILE A 32 4.23 10.88 20.68
N ASP A 33 3.38 10.13 21.36
CA ASP A 33 3.60 9.75 22.75
C ASP A 33 4.80 8.81 22.91
N SER A 34 4.97 7.88 21.97
CA SER A 34 6.09 6.95 21.98
C SER A 34 7.43 7.63 21.66
N THR A 35 7.41 8.65 20.80
CA THR A 35 8.62 9.31 20.30
C THR A 35 9.05 10.46 21.21
N PHE A 36 8.09 11.27 21.67
CA PHE A 36 8.33 12.49 22.45
C PHE A 36 8.02 12.30 23.95
N SER A 37 7.98 11.05 24.43
CA SER A 37 7.76 10.71 25.84
C SER A 37 6.45 11.23 26.44
N ASN A 38 5.35 11.07 25.70
CA ASN A 38 4.00 11.51 26.08
C ASN A 38 3.92 13.00 26.48
N PRO A 39 4.23 13.91 25.54
CA PRO A 39 4.34 15.33 25.84
C PRO A 39 2.99 15.98 26.11
N THR A 40 2.98 16.97 26.99
CA THR A 40 1.87 17.92 27.18
C THR A 40 1.72 18.85 25.97
N LEU A 41 0.60 19.59 25.89
CA LEU A 41 0.39 20.58 24.83
C LEU A 41 1.48 21.66 24.83
N GLU A 42 1.91 22.12 26.01
CA GLU A 42 2.95 23.15 26.16
C GLU A 42 4.33 22.64 25.72
N GLU A 43 4.66 21.39 26.02
CA GLU A 43 5.90 20.74 25.57
C GLU A 43 5.89 20.56 24.05
N LEU A 44 4.77 20.14 23.45
CA LEU A 44 4.62 20.09 21.99
C LEU A 44 4.81 21.46 21.35
N GLN A 45 4.21 22.51 21.93
CA GLN A 45 4.44 23.88 21.46
C GLN A 45 5.91 24.27 21.56
N THR A 46 6.59 23.90 22.65
CA THR A 46 8.01 24.21 22.85
C THR A 46 8.87 23.56 21.76
N ILE A 47 8.63 22.28 21.46
CA ILE A 47 9.32 21.56 20.36
C ILE A 47 9.07 22.26 19.02
N LEU A 48 7.82 22.65 18.75
CA LEU A 48 7.43 23.29 17.49
C LEU A 48 7.98 24.70 17.29
N HIS A 49 8.38 25.39 18.37
CA HIS A 49 9.01 26.73 18.32
C HIS A 49 10.54 26.68 18.32
N ASP A 50 11.16 25.50 18.50
CA ASP A 50 12.61 25.35 18.44
C ASP A 50 13.08 25.15 16.99
N ASP A 51 13.42 26.26 16.32
CA ASP A 51 13.93 26.27 14.94
C ASP A 51 15.26 25.53 14.75
N SER A 52 15.95 25.17 15.84
CA SER A 52 17.22 24.44 15.79
C SER A 52 17.07 22.92 15.95
N SER A 53 15.86 22.46 16.28
CA SER A 53 15.59 21.06 16.56
C SER A 53 15.13 20.30 15.31
N CYS A 54 15.81 19.19 14.99
CA CYS A 54 15.35 18.26 13.95
C CYS A 54 14.03 17.54 14.32
N GLU A 55 13.64 17.57 15.59
CA GLU A 55 12.36 17.04 16.06
C GLU A 55 11.20 17.88 15.55
N LYS A 56 11.38 19.20 15.42
CA LYS A 56 10.38 20.12 14.87
C LYS A 56 9.99 19.70 13.45
N ASP A 57 10.96 19.48 12.58
CA ASP A 57 10.71 19.13 11.18
C ASP A 57 9.94 17.81 11.08
N SER A 58 10.39 16.79 11.83
CA SER A 58 9.75 15.48 11.86
C SER A 58 8.30 15.56 12.38
N LEU A 59 8.07 16.38 13.42
CA LEU A 59 6.74 16.58 13.99
C LEU A 59 5.84 17.37 13.04
N MET A 60 6.34 18.41 12.36
CA MET A 60 5.59 19.17 11.37
C MET A 60 5.18 18.30 10.17
N GLU A 61 6.08 17.47 9.65
CA GLU A 61 5.75 16.53 8.57
C GLU A 61 4.67 15.52 8.98
N LEU A 62 4.72 15.04 10.23
CA LEU A 62 3.72 14.13 10.77
C LEU A 62 2.36 14.81 10.93
N LEU A 63 2.34 16.01 11.49
CA LEU A 63 1.12 16.76 11.79
C LEU A 63 0.38 17.23 10.54
N PHE A 64 1.13 17.59 9.49
CA PHE A 64 0.59 18.00 8.20
C PHE A 64 0.61 16.86 7.17
N PHE A 65 0.64 15.60 7.59
CA PHE A 65 0.48 14.50 6.65
C PHE A 65 -0.98 14.50 6.11
N PRO A 66 -1.21 14.43 4.78
CA PRO A 66 -2.57 14.39 4.24
C PRO A 66 -3.23 13.06 4.58
N ASP A 67 -4.16 13.05 5.51
CA ASP A 67 -4.89 11.85 5.88
C ASP A 67 -5.88 11.40 4.79
N GLU A 68 -6.45 10.20 4.94
CA GLU A 68 -7.40 9.65 3.97
C GLU A 68 -8.66 10.52 3.85
N THR A 69 -9.15 11.10 4.95
CA THR A 69 -10.35 11.95 4.96
C THR A 69 -10.18 13.18 4.07
N MET A 70 -9.06 13.88 4.22
CA MET A 70 -8.71 15.04 3.41
C MET A 70 -8.59 14.68 1.93
N GLN A 71 -7.95 13.55 1.62
CA GLN A 71 -7.78 13.10 0.24
C GLN A 71 -9.12 12.71 -0.39
N LEU A 72 -10.04 12.10 0.36
CA LEU A 72 -11.39 11.79 -0.09
C LEU A 72 -12.18 13.05 -0.45
N GLU A 73 -12.06 14.11 0.35
CA GLU A 73 -12.70 15.41 0.08
C GLU A 73 -12.17 16.06 -1.21
N LEU A 74 -10.88 15.88 -1.50
CA LEU A 74 -10.22 16.48 -2.67
C LEU A 74 -10.36 15.63 -3.95
N GLU A 75 -10.76 14.37 -3.88
CA GLU A 75 -10.67 13.45 -5.03
C GLU A 75 -11.53 13.90 -6.22
N GLU A 76 -12.74 14.43 -5.97
CA GLU A 76 -13.65 14.88 -7.05
C GLU A 76 -13.08 16.08 -7.81
N ILE A 77 -12.48 17.05 -7.11
CA ILE A 77 -11.86 18.21 -7.77
C ILE A 77 -10.57 17.81 -8.49
N LEU A 78 -9.75 16.92 -7.91
CA LEU A 78 -8.55 16.41 -8.56
C LEU A 78 -8.88 15.66 -9.86
N GLU A 79 -9.97 14.89 -9.87
CA GLU A 79 -10.44 14.21 -11.06
C GLU A 79 -10.90 15.21 -12.14
N THR A 80 -11.59 16.27 -11.74
CA THR A 80 -12.17 17.27 -12.66
C THR A 80 -11.10 18.17 -13.29
N LEU A 81 -10.14 18.62 -12.48
CA LEU A 81 -9.17 19.63 -12.92
C LEU A 81 -8.06 19.06 -13.82
N GLN A 82 -7.68 17.79 -13.61
CA GLN A 82 -6.60 17.12 -14.33
C GLN A 82 -5.30 17.96 -14.34
N ILE A 83 -4.79 18.28 -13.14
CA ILE A 83 -3.54 19.01 -12.93
C ILE A 83 -2.36 18.20 -13.46
N GLY A 84 -1.55 18.73 -14.38
CA GLY A 84 -0.37 18.03 -14.86
C GLY A 84 0.85 18.23 -13.95
N LYS A 85 1.93 17.49 -14.20
CA LYS A 85 3.19 17.65 -13.45
C LYS A 85 3.77 19.05 -13.57
N GLN A 86 3.64 19.67 -14.74
CA GLN A 86 4.07 21.05 -14.99
C GLN A 86 3.28 22.10 -14.21
N ASP A 87 2.12 21.71 -13.66
CA ASP A 87 1.22 22.61 -12.93
C ASP A 87 1.45 22.51 -11.40
N GLU A 88 2.22 21.53 -10.91
CA GLU A 88 2.43 21.30 -9.47
C GLU A 88 3.07 22.50 -8.77
N ASP A 89 4.12 23.08 -9.37
CA ASP A 89 4.79 24.27 -8.83
C ASP A 89 3.84 25.48 -8.82
N ASN A 90 2.99 25.63 -9.83
CA ASN A 90 2.00 26.72 -9.89
C ASN A 90 0.91 26.57 -8.81
N VAL A 91 0.49 25.34 -8.52
CA VAL A 91 -0.45 25.04 -7.43
C VAL A 91 0.21 25.37 -6.09
N LEU A 92 1.46 24.93 -5.88
CA LEU A 92 2.22 25.21 -4.67
C LEU A 92 2.41 26.72 -4.46
N ASP A 93 2.80 27.45 -5.50
CA ASP A 93 2.97 28.89 -5.44
C ASP A 93 1.65 29.59 -5.07
N ALA A 94 0.54 29.23 -5.73
CA ALA A 94 -0.79 29.75 -5.40
C ALA A 94 -1.19 29.42 -3.95
N PHE A 95 -0.89 28.22 -3.49
CA PHE A 95 -1.15 27.76 -2.13
C PHE A 95 -0.26 28.45 -1.08
N CYS A 96 0.93 28.93 -1.45
CA CYS A 96 1.84 29.63 -0.53
C CYS A 96 1.67 31.17 -0.52
N ARG A 97 0.84 31.75 -1.41
CA ARG A 97 0.62 33.22 -1.48
C ARG A 97 0.14 33.85 -0.18
N GLU A 98 -0.74 33.15 0.54
CA GLU A 98 -1.28 33.59 1.82
C GLU A 98 -0.92 32.56 2.90
N SER A 99 -0.54 33.05 4.09
CA SER A 99 -0.29 32.20 5.26
C SER A 99 -1.59 31.53 5.72
N LEU A 100 -1.55 30.21 5.91
CA LEU A 100 -2.72 29.44 6.33
C LEU A 100 -2.59 29.01 7.80
N PRO A 101 -3.38 29.61 8.72
CA PRO A 101 -3.51 29.08 10.07
C PRO A 101 -4.36 27.81 10.05
N VAL A 102 -3.83 26.72 10.61
CA VAL A 102 -4.50 25.42 10.72
C VAL A 102 -4.67 25.07 12.18
N ASN A 103 -5.92 24.79 12.58
CA ASN A 103 -6.23 24.27 13.90
C ASN A 103 -6.11 22.75 13.91
N MET A 104 -5.30 22.20 14.80
CA MET A 104 -5.14 20.76 14.98
C MET A 104 -5.70 20.35 16.33
N ARG A 105 -6.66 19.43 16.34
CA ARG A 105 -7.29 18.91 17.55
C ARG A 105 -6.65 17.60 17.97
N LEU A 106 -6.23 17.52 19.23
CA LEU A 106 -5.77 16.28 19.85
C LEU A 106 -7.00 15.54 20.44
N PRO A 107 -7.25 14.27 20.04
CA PRO A 107 -8.46 13.53 20.43
C PRO A 107 -8.49 13.08 21.89
N ASP A 108 -7.38 13.18 22.61
CA ASP A 108 -7.17 12.73 23.99
C ASP A 108 -7.53 13.79 25.05
N GLY A 109 -8.06 14.94 24.63
CA GLY A 109 -8.44 16.03 25.51
C GLY A 109 -7.30 16.99 25.88
N ARG A 110 -6.09 16.84 25.31
CA ARG A 110 -4.97 17.79 25.49
C ARG A 110 -5.25 19.17 24.91
N GLY A 111 -6.26 19.30 24.05
CA GLY A 111 -6.70 20.58 23.47
C GLY A 111 -6.39 20.68 21.98
N SER A 112 -6.05 21.89 21.54
CA SER A 112 -5.76 22.18 20.13
C SER A 112 -4.48 23.00 19.96
N LEU A 113 -3.75 22.71 18.89
CA LEU A 113 -2.63 23.50 18.39
C LEU A 113 -3.11 24.42 17.26
N ASN A 114 -2.62 25.66 17.23
CA ASN A 114 -2.80 26.56 16.10
C ASN A 114 -1.44 26.75 15.44
N LEU A 115 -1.26 26.19 14.25
CA LEU A 115 0.01 26.23 13.54
C LEU A 115 -0.18 26.98 12.22
N ILE A 116 0.83 27.74 11.84
CA ILE A 116 0.93 28.29 10.49
C ILE A 116 1.70 27.26 9.67
N LEU A 117 1.11 26.79 8.57
CA LEU A 117 1.79 25.85 7.68
C LEU A 117 2.98 26.54 6.99
N PRO A 118 4.24 26.13 7.29
CA PRO A 118 5.42 26.70 6.65
C PRO A 118 5.52 26.27 5.18
N SER A 119 6.15 27.09 4.34
CA SER A 119 6.35 26.81 2.91
C SER A 119 7.13 25.53 2.65
N GLU A 120 8.09 25.21 3.53
CA GLU A 120 8.93 24.02 3.44
C GLU A 120 8.11 22.74 3.62
N VAL A 121 7.15 22.77 4.54
CA VAL A 121 6.24 21.65 4.83
C VAL A 121 5.15 21.57 3.76
N ALA A 122 4.68 22.71 3.24
CA ALA A 122 3.67 22.77 2.19
C ALA A 122 4.11 22.02 0.92
N ALA A 123 5.37 22.15 0.50
CA ALA A 123 5.90 21.41 -0.64
C ALA A 123 5.82 19.89 -0.44
N GLY A 124 6.22 19.41 0.75
CA GLY A 124 6.13 18.00 1.11
C GLY A 124 4.69 17.50 1.22
N PHE A 125 3.78 18.33 1.71
CA PHE A 125 2.35 18.03 1.76
C PHE A 125 1.74 17.89 0.35
N MET A 126 2.02 18.85 -0.55
CA MET A 126 1.55 18.81 -1.95
C MET A 126 2.08 17.58 -2.70
N ALA A 127 3.36 17.24 -2.52
CA ALA A 127 3.95 16.06 -3.13
C ALA A 127 3.25 14.76 -2.67
N ARG A 128 2.82 14.69 -1.40
CA ARG A 128 2.11 13.53 -0.81
C ARG A 128 0.65 13.43 -1.26
N LEU A 129 0.01 14.53 -1.67
CA LEU A 129 -1.33 14.52 -2.26
C LEU A 129 -1.37 13.91 -3.67
N HIS A 130 -0.21 13.78 -4.34
CA HIS A 130 -0.10 13.21 -5.69
C HIS A 130 -1.09 13.86 -6.68
N ILE A 131 -1.18 15.19 -6.64
CA ILE A 131 -2.16 15.97 -7.40
C ILE A 131 -2.05 15.77 -8.92
N SER A 132 -0.84 15.49 -9.43
CA SER A 132 -0.64 15.26 -10.85
C SER A 132 -0.93 13.84 -11.32
N LYS A 133 -1.23 12.91 -10.41
CA LYS A 133 -1.35 11.50 -10.76
C LYS A 133 -2.79 11.17 -11.16
N HIS A 134 -3.06 10.99 -12.45
CA HIS A 134 -4.43 10.72 -12.89
C HIS A 134 -4.74 9.22 -12.96
N LEU A 135 -5.95 8.88 -12.58
CA LEU A 135 -6.49 7.55 -12.82
C LEU A 135 -6.84 7.38 -14.30
N ASN A 136 -6.52 6.23 -14.87
CA ASN A 136 -6.89 5.92 -16.25
C ASN A 136 -8.43 5.88 -16.40
N GLU A 137 -8.94 6.39 -17.52
CA GLU A 137 -10.38 6.49 -17.80
C GLU A 137 -11.11 5.15 -17.74
N LYS A 138 -10.55 4.07 -18.33
CA LYS A 138 -11.16 2.73 -18.29
C LYS A 138 -11.28 2.22 -16.85
N LEU A 139 -10.25 2.44 -16.04
CA LEU A 139 -10.23 2.02 -14.64
C LEU A 139 -11.20 2.84 -13.80
N ARG A 140 -11.27 4.15 -14.04
CA ARG A 140 -12.27 5.03 -13.41
C ARG A 140 -13.69 4.55 -13.71
N GLU A 141 -14.00 4.26 -14.96
CA GLU A 141 -15.32 3.75 -15.37
C GLU A 141 -15.64 2.42 -14.68
N ALA A 142 -14.67 1.50 -14.59
CA ALA A 142 -14.84 0.24 -13.88
C ALA A 142 -15.14 0.45 -12.39
N ILE A 143 -14.42 1.33 -11.71
CA ILE A 143 -14.69 1.65 -10.30
C ILE A 143 -16.09 2.25 -10.14
N ASN A 144 -16.43 3.27 -10.93
CA ASN A 144 -17.73 3.93 -10.85
C ASN A 144 -18.89 2.98 -11.15
N LYS A 145 -18.68 1.94 -11.96
CA LYS A 145 -19.70 0.96 -12.34
C LYS A 145 -19.91 -0.13 -11.29
N TYR A 146 -18.84 -0.61 -10.65
CA TYR A 146 -18.88 -1.81 -9.81
C TYR A 146 -18.76 -1.55 -8.31
N ALA A 147 -18.18 -0.42 -7.90
CA ALA A 147 -18.08 -0.04 -6.49
C ALA A 147 -19.36 0.63 -5.97
N ASP A 148 -19.58 0.53 -4.66
CA ASP A 148 -20.64 1.25 -3.98
C ASP A 148 -20.32 2.74 -3.93
N ALA A 149 -21.34 3.61 -4.01
CA ALA A 149 -21.18 5.06 -4.09
C ALA A 149 -20.25 5.63 -3.00
N ASP A 150 -20.37 5.13 -1.77
CA ASP A 150 -19.59 5.59 -0.63
C ASP A 150 -18.11 5.13 -0.68
N ALA A 151 -17.79 4.11 -1.47
CA ALA A 151 -16.45 3.52 -1.55
C ALA A 151 -15.66 3.96 -2.80
N ILE A 152 -16.33 4.55 -3.80
CA ILE A 152 -15.72 4.96 -5.08
C ILE A 152 -14.47 5.83 -4.85
N ASN A 153 -14.59 6.90 -4.08
CA ASN A 153 -13.48 7.82 -3.85
C ASN A 153 -12.35 7.16 -3.04
N GLY A 154 -12.69 6.28 -2.08
CA GLY A 154 -11.69 5.51 -1.34
C GLY A 154 -10.81 4.66 -2.26
N TYR A 155 -11.42 3.98 -3.24
CA TYR A 155 -10.63 3.22 -4.21
C TYR A 155 -9.78 4.08 -5.12
N LYS A 156 -10.28 5.24 -5.55
CA LYS A 156 -9.51 6.19 -6.38
C LYS A 156 -8.29 6.73 -5.61
N VAL A 157 -8.50 7.19 -4.37
CA VAL A 157 -7.44 7.65 -3.47
C VAL A 157 -6.42 6.55 -3.23
N LYS A 158 -6.86 5.31 -2.99
CA LYS A 158 -5.97 4.17 -2.77
C LYS A 158 -5.08 3.88 -3.98
N ILE A 159 -5.63 3.95 -5.20
CA ILE A 159 -4.86 3.76 -6.43
C ILE A 159 -3.92 4.96 -6.67
N ARG A 160 -4.36 6.18 -6.36
CA ARG A 160 -3.53 7.40 -6.41
C ARG A 160 -2.32 7.29 -5.49
N ASN A 161 -2.48 6.82 -4.25
CA ASN A 161 -1.39 6.64 -3.30
C ASN A 161 -0.51 5.41 -3.55
N SER A 162 -0.96 4.48 -4.38
CA SER A 162 -0.14 3.33 -4.76
C SER A 162 1.02 3.73 -5.68
N ARG A 163 2.02 2.88 -5.86
CA ARG A 163 3.07 3.09 -6.87
C ARG A 163 2.67 2.63 -8.27
N PHE A 164 1.37 2.39 -8.49
CA PHE A 164 0.85 1.91 -9.75
C PHE A 164 1.19 2.84 -10.92
N PHE A 165 1.90 2.28 -11.91
CA PHE A 165 2.11 2.89 -13.21
C PHE A 165 1.17 2.25 -14.25
N PRO A 166 0.44 3.06 -15.02
CA PRO A 166 -0.54 2.57 -15.97
C PRO A 166 0.13 1.89 -17.16
N GLY A 167 -0.07 0.57 -17.29
CA GLY A 167 0.16 -0.19 -18.52
C GLY A 167 -1.13 -0.89 -18.94
N GLU A 168 -1.37 -1.09 -20.23
CA GLU A 168 -2.67 -1.58 -20.72
C GLU A 168 -3.08 -2.92 -20.09
N ASN A 169 -2.14 -3.87 -19.96
CA ASN A 169 -2.37 -5.14 -19.28
C ASN A 169 -2.75 -4.96 -17.80
N LYS A 170 -2.06 -4.04 -17.11
CA LYS A 170 -2.27 -3.75 -15.68
C LYS A 170 -3.62 -3.06 -15.45
N ILE A 171 -4.00 -2.15 -16.35
CA ILE A 171 -5.32 -1.49 -16.34
C ILE A 171 -6.41 -2.53 -16.56
N GLN A 172 -6.29 -3.38 -17.59
CA GLN A 172 -7.30 -4.40 -17.88
C GLN A 172 -7.46 -5.38 -16.72
N PHE A 173 -6.36 -5.79 -16.09
CA PHE A 173 -6.40 -6.63 -14.89
C PHE A 173 -7.17 -5.98 -13.74
N LEU A 174 -6.95 -4.69 -13.47
CA LEU A 174 -7.70 -3.98 -12.43
C LEU A 174 -9.17 -3.80 -12.80
N CYS A 175 -9.50 -3.52 -14.06
CA CYS A 175 -10.90 -3.48 -14.52
C CYS A 175 -11.59 -4.83 -14.27
N ASP A 176 -10.97 -5.94 -14.69
CA ASP A 176 -11.47 -7.29 -14.45
C ASP A 176 -11.56 -7.62 -12.94
N PHE A 177 -10.62 -7.11 -12.14
CA PHE A 177 -10.63 -7.28 -10.69
C PHE A 177 -11.86 -6.61 -10.05
N PHE A 178 -12.15 -5.36 -10.39
CA PHE A 178 -13.34 -4.66 -9.90
C PHE A 178 -14.64 -5.33 -10.37
N GLU A 179 -14.68 -5.78 -11.64
CA GLU A 179 -15.85 -6.46 -12.19
C GLU A 179 -16.12 -7.82 -11.53
N LYS A 180 -15.11 -8.67 -11.41
CA LYS A 180 -15.28 -10.09 -11.10
C LYS A 180 -15.16 -10.40 -9.61
N LEU A 181 -14.32 -9.68 -8.85
CA LEU A 181 -14.13 -9.94 -7.42
C LEU A 181 -15.24 -9.33 -6.55
N LYS A 182 -15.99 -8.35 -7.09
CA LYS A 182 -17.08 -7.59 -6.46
C LYS A 182 -16.64 -6.81 -5.20
N PRO A 183 -16.66 -5.47 -5.24
CA PRO A 183 -16.27 -4.60 -4.12
C PRO A 183 -17.00 -4.85 -2.80
N GLN A 184 -18.21 -5.39 -2.85
CA GLN A 184 -19.04 -5.69 -1.68
C GLN A 184 -18.54 -6.90 -0.86
N SER A 185 -17.53 -7.62 -1.35
CA SER A 185 -16.98 -8.76 -0.61
C SER A 185 -16.08 -8.30 0.55
N HIS A 186 -16.21 -8.95 1.71
CA HIS A 186 -15.53 -8.54 2.95
C HIS A 186 -13.99 -8.47 2.84
N ASP A 187 -13.41 -9.26 1.95
CA ASP A 187 -11.96 -9.34 1.71
C ASP A 187 -11.50 -8.56 0.47
N PHE A 188 -12.38 -7.83 -0.21
CA PHE A 188 -12.04 -7.07 -1.40
C PHE A 188 -10.89 -6.09 -1.15
N ASN A 189 -10.95 -5.34 -0.04
CA ASN A 189 -9.91 -4.38 0.32
C ASN A 189 -8.54 -5.05 0.50
N ILE A 190 -8.51 -6.19 1.17
CA ILE A 190 -7.29 -6.99 1.38
C ILE A 190 -6.74 -7.50 0.05
N CYS A 191 -7.62 -7.97 -0.84
CA CYS A 191 -7.22 -8.38 -2.19
C CYS A 191 -6.73 -7.19 -3.03
N LEU A 192 -7.31 -6.01 -2.87
CA LEU A 192 -6.91 -4.80 -3.60
C LEU A 192 -5.53 -4.32 -3.13
N ASP A 193 -5.27 -4.31 -1.81
CA ASP A 193 -3.94 -4.02 -1.26
C ASP A 193 -2.87 -4.94 -1.85
N PHE A 194 -3.18 -6.25 -1.84
CA PHE A 194 -2.29 -7.22 -2.44
C PHE A 194 -2.10 -6.98 -3.94
N ALA A 195 -3.18 -6.73 -4.69
CA ALA A 195 -3.13 -6.51 -6.13
C ALA A 195 -2.28 -5.28 -6.49
N LEU A 196 -2.46 -4.17 -5.80
CA LEU A 196 -1.68 -2.95 -6.04
C LEU A 196 -0.20 -3.14 -5.70
N SER A 197 0.10 -3.78 -4.57
CA SER A 197 1.48 -4.13 -4.22
C SER A 197 2.10 -5.12 -5.20
N PHE A 198 1.33 -6.09 -5.68
CA PHE A 198 1.80 -7.10 -6.64
C PHE A 198 2.14 -6.47 -7.99
N ILE A 199 1.27 -5.61 -8.52
CA ILE A 199 1.47 -4.97 -9.83
C ILE A 199 2.68 -4.02 -9.84
N ASP A 200 2.98 -3.41 -8.69
CA ASP A 200 4.17 -2.56 -8.50
C ASP A 200 5.48 -3.35 -8.70
N GLU A 201 5.50 -4.62 -8.30
CA GLU A 201 6.67 -5.49 -8.47
C GLU A 201 6.91 -5.95 -9.92
N LEU A 202 5.93 -5.77 -10.81
CA LEU A 202 5.98 -6.33 -12.17
C LEU A 202 6.54 -5.34 -13.19
N THR A 203 7.38 -5.85 -14.08
CA THR A 203 7.80 -5.16 -15.31
C THR A 203 6.66 -5.14 -16.34
N GLU A 204 6.67 -4.18 -17.27
CA GLU A 204 5.54 -3.90 -18.19
C GLU A 204 5.11 -5.10 -19.06
N ASP A 205 6.04 -5.96 -19.47
CA ASP A 205 5.78 -7.07 -20.40
C ASP A 205 5.50 -8.42 -19.74
N GLN A 206 5.37 -8.48 -18.40
CA GLN A 206 5.13 -9.75 -17.72
C GLN A 206 3.66 -10.20 -17.83
N ASP A 207 3.47 -11.49 -18.14
CA ASP A 207 2.17 -12.15 -18.02
C ASP A 207 1.74 -12.17 -16.55
N LEU A 208 0.67 -11.44 -16.25
CA LEU A 208 0.14 -11.23 -14.90
C LEU A 208 -0.28 -12.54 -14.22
N TYR A 209 -0.85 -13.48 -14.99
CA TYR A 209 -1.25 -14.78 -14.45
C TYR A 209 -0.02 -15.61 -14.07
N GLN A 210 0.97 -15.68 -14.96
CA GLN A 210 2.22 -16.40 -14.67
C GLN A 210 2.99 -15.80 -13.50
N ALA A 211 2.98 -14.46 -13.39
CA ALA A 211 3.59 -13.76 -12.27
C ALA A 211 2.87 -14.05 -10.93
N LEU A 212 1.53 -14.10 -10.92
CA LEU A 212 0.77 -14.51 -9.73
C LEU A 212 1.10 -15.94 -9.31
N MET A 213 1.15 -16.87 -10.27
CA MET A 213 1.50 -18.27 -9.98
C MET A 213 2.95 -18.41 -9.50
N ALA A 214 3.88 -17.63 -10.06
CA ALA A 214 5.26 -17.57 -9.58
C ALA A 214 5.33 -17.06 -8.12
N LYS A 215 4.56 -16.01 -7.79
CA LYS A 215 4.45 -15.49 -6.42
C LYS A 215 3.83 -16.51 -5.46
N LYS A 216 2.81 -17.27 -5.91
CA LYS A 216 2.24 -18.38 -5.14
C LYS A 216 3.29 -19.46 -4.84
N ARG A 217 4.05 -19.89 -5.87
CA ARG A 217 5.15 -20.85 -5.71
C ARG A 217 6.24 -20.34 -4.77
N PHE A 218 6.51 -19.03 -4.78
CA PHE A 218 7.44 -18.41 -3.83
C PHE A 218 6.97 -18.54 -2.38
N TYR A 219 5.70 -18.25 -2.08
CA TYR A 219 5.16 -18.43 -0.72
C TYR A 219 5.18 -19.89 -0.27
N LEU A 220 4.83 -20.83 -1.16
CA LEU A 220 4.92 -22.26 -0.84
C LEU A 220 6.35 -22.69 -0.48
N ARG A 221 7.33 -22.31 -1.31
CA ARG A 221 8.76 -22.60 -1.03
C ARG A 221 9.22 -21.99 0.29
N SER A 222 8.75 -20.79 0.62
CA SER A 222 9.06 -20.12 1.88
C SER A 222 8.47 -20.86 3.09
N LEU A 223 7.22 -21.35 2.98
CA LEU A 223 6.59 -22.18 4.00
C LEU A 223 7.32 -23.51 4.22
N GLN A 224 7.73 -24.17 3.14
CA GLN A 224 8.50 -25.42 3.21
C GLN A 224 9.87 -25.19 3.87
N LYS A 225 10.58 -24.13 3.52
CA LYS A 225 11.85 -23.74 4.16
C LYS A 225 11.66 -23.46 5.65
N ALA A 226 10.61 -22.72 6.02
CA ALA A 226 10.30 -22.44 7.43
C ALA A 226 10.03 -23.72 8.23
N LYS A 227 9.29 -24.68 7.67
CA LYS A 227 9.07 -25.99 8.29
C LYS A 227 10.37 -26.77 8.48
N LYS A 228 11.25 -26.78 7.47
CA LYS A 228 12.58 -27.44 7.56
C LYS A 228 13.46 -26.82 8.65
N ILE A 229 13.46 -25.49 8.78
CA ILE A 229 14.22 -24.77 9.81
C ILE A 229 13.68 -25.10 11.20
N GLU A 230 12.37 -25.11 11.41
CA GLU A 230 11.77 -25.50 12.70
C GLU A 230 12.11 -26.94 13.10
N THR A 231 12.02 -27.90 12.18
CA THR A 231 12.44 -29.28 12.47
C THR A 231 13.92 -29.36 12.83
N GLN A 232 14.78 -28.52 12.23
CA GLN A 232 16.19 -28.46 12.59
C GLN A 232 16.43 -27.79 13.94
N LEU A 233 15.67 -26.76 14.30
CA LEU A 233 15.73 -26.11 15.62
C LEU A 233 15.22 -27.01 16.75
N GLN A 234 14.25 -27.89 16.46
CA GLN A 234 13.82 -28.92 17.42
C GLN A 234 14.90 -29.97 17.69
N LYS A 235 15.84 -30.16 16.76
CA LYS A 235 16.91 -31.17 16.85
C LYS A 235 18.26 -30.60 17.30
N ASN A 236 18.53 -29.32 17.02
CA ASN A 236 19.82 -28.66 17.27
C ASN A 236 19.61 -27.28 17.90
N ASN A 237 20.50 -26.86 18.80
CA ASN A 237 20.50 -25.49 19.32
C ASN A 237 20.77 -24.45 18.22
N LEU A 238 20.22 -23.25 18.41
CA LEU A 238 20.34 -22.12 17.48
C LEU A 238 21.81 -21.79 17.15
N GLU A 239 22.68 -21.82 18.16
CA GLU A 239 24.13 -21.60 18.02
C GLU A 239 24.75 -22.60 17.05
N THR A 240 24.38 -23.88 17.12
CA THR A 240 24.86 -24.93 16.22
C THR A 240 24.46 -24.67 14.76
N LEU A 241 23.26 -24.15 14.51
CA LEU A 241 22.79 -23.83 13.15
C LEU A 241 23.49 -22.60 12.58
N LEU A 242 23.75 -21.59 13.42
CA LEU A 242 24.52 -20.40 13.03
C LEU A 242 25.99 -20.75 12.77
N SER A 243 26.61 -21.61 13.59
CA SER A 243 27.97 -22.13 13.37
C SER A 243 28.10 -22.98 12.10
N GLN A 244 27.01 -23.60 11.63
CA GLN A 244 26.95 -24.30 10.33
C GLN A 244 26.69 -23.35 9.14
N GLY A 245 26.65 -22.03 9.36
CA GLY A 245 26.40 -21.03 8.33
C GLY A 245 24.95 -20.98 7.83
N LYS A 246 23.99 -21.63 8.53
CA LYS A 246 22.58 -21.61 8.14
C LYS A 246 21.91 -20.35 8.67
N ARG A 247 21.42 -19.51 7.77
CA ARG A 247 20.61 -18.34 8.13
C ARG A 247 19.20 -18.78 8.54
N VAL A 248 18.80 -18.42 9.75
CA VAL A 248 17.42 -18.56 10.21
C VAL A 248 16.62 -17.39 9.64
N ILE A 249 15.84 -17.64 8.59
CA ILE A 249 14.88 -16.66 8.08
C ILE A 249 13.58 -16.88 8.84
N LEU A 250 13.15 -15.86 9.60
CA LEU A 250 11.85 -15.88 10.25
C LEU A 250 10.79 -15.61 9.16
N VAL A 251 9.98 -16.61 8.85
CA VAL A 251 8.86 -16.48 7.92
C VAL A 251 7.57 -16.52 8.73
N ASP A 252 6.75 -15.48 8.62
CA ASP A 252 5.39 -15.54 9.13
C ASP A 252 4.57 -16.49 8.25
N LYS A 253 4.34 -17.68 8.78
CA LYS A 253 3.58 -18.73 8.09
C LYS A 253 2.10 -18.37 7.91
N ALA A 254 1.53 -17.61 8.84
CA ALA A 254 0.13 -17.22 8.76
C ALA A 254 -0.06 -16.19 7.64
N ASP A 255 0.81 -15.18 7.57
CA ASP A 255 0.81 -14.19 6.49
C ASP A 255 1.02 -14.84 5.12
N ALA A 256 2.05 -15.70 4.97
CA ALA A 256 2.32 -16.38 3.71
C ALA A 256 1.13 -17.23 3.23
N ARG A 257 0.43 -17.94 4.14
CA ARG A 257 -0.78 -18.71 3.80
C ARG A 257 -1.93 -17.80 3.40
N LYS A 258 -2.16 -16.70 4.12
CA LYS A 258 -3.18 -15.70 3.75
C LYS A 258 -2.93 -15.15 2.36
N LYS A 259 -1.69 -14.78 2.05
CA LYS A 259 -1.29 -14.29 0.70
C LYS A 259 -1.51 -15.33 -0.39
N MET A 260 -1.25 -16.61 -0.13
CA MET A 260 -1.59 -17.68 -1.08
C MET A 260 -3.10 -17.78 -1.36
N LEU A 261 -3.93 -17.69 -0.32
CA LEU A 261 -5.40 -17.70 -0.48
C LEU A 261 -5.89 -16.48 -1.28
N ILE A 262 -5.30 -15.30 -1.04
CA ILE A 262 -5.58 -14.08 -1.81
C ILE A 262 -5.23 -14.29 -3.28
N ILE A 263 -4.05 -14.83 -3.59
CA ILE A 263 -3.65 -15.13 -4.96
C ILE A 263 -4.65 -16.09 -5.62
N ASP A 264 -5.05 -17.16 -4.92
CA ASP A 264 -6.01 -18.12 -5.44
C ASP A 264 -7.37 -17.48 -5.75
N ARG A 265 -7.83 -16.60 -4.88
CA ARG A 265 -9.09 -15.88 -5.06
C ARG A 265 -9.01 -14.94 -6.26
N ILE A 266 -7.98 -14.10 -6.33
CA ILE A 266 -7.76 -13.16 -7.44
C ILE A 266 -7.64 -13.93 -8.75
N SER A 267 -6.85 -15.01 -8.75
CA SER A 267 -6.60 -15.81 -9.94
C SER A 267 -7.88 -16.46 -10.49
N ARG A 268 -8.71 -17.05 -9.62
CA ARG A 268 -10.00 -17.63 -10.00
C ARG A 268 -11.00 -16.58 -10.45
N ALA A 269 -11.05 -15.43 -9.77
CA ALA A 269 -11.96 -14.35 -10.13
C ALA A 269 -11.59 -13.74 -11.49
N VAL A 270 -10.33 -13.32 -11.67
CA VAL A 270 -9.88 -12.59 -12.85
C VAL A 270 -9.68 -13.51 -14.06
N PHE A 271 -8.97 -14.63 -13.89
CA PHE A 271 -8.55 -15.51 -14.98
C PHE A 271 -9.35 -16.81 -15.09
N GLY A 272 -10.27 -17.08 -14.16
CA GLY A 272 -11.10 -18.31 -14.17
C GLY A 272 -10.35 -19.59 -13.78
N ARG A 273 -9.06 -19.51 -13.43
CA ARG A 273 -8.21 -20.66 -13.11
C ARG A 273 -7.18 -20.33 -12.05
N THR A 274 -6.63 -21.35 -11.38
CA THR A 274 -5.45 -21.24 -10.51
C THR A 274 -4.69 -22.54 -10.54
N GLU A 275 -3.36 -22.51 -10.41
CA GLU A 275 -2.55 -23.72 -10.30
C GLU A 275 -2.66 -24.30 -8.90
N TYR A 276 -3.06 -25.57 -8.80
CA TYR A 276 -2.87 -26.34 -7.58
C TYR A 276 -1.41 -26.75 -7.51
N VAL A 277 -0.65 -26.10 -6.64
CA VAL A 277 0.72 -26.51 -6.35
C VAL A 277 0.61 -27.49 -5.20
N GLU A 278 0.65 -28.79 -5.52
CA GLU A 278 0.72 -29.84 -4.50
C GLU A 278 1.98 -29.65 -3.65
N ASP A 279 1.89 -30.05 -2.38
CA ASP A 279 3.04 -30.12 -1.49
C ASP A 279 4.10 -31.02 -2.14
N LEU A 280 5.12 -30.41 -2.77
CA LEU A 280 6.35 -31.12 -3.09
C LEU A 280 6.88 -31.67 -1.76
N HIS A 281 6.72 -32.99 -1.57
CA HIS A 281 7.10 -33.68 -0.37
C HIS A 281 8.54 -33.30 0.02
N PRO A 282 8.86 -33.13 1.32
CA PRO A 282 10.16 -32.65 1.76
C PRO A 282 11.36 -33.48 1.28
N ASP A 283 11.12 -34.73 0.85
CA ASP A 283 12.11 -35.73 0.43
C ASP A 283 11.90 -36.27 -1.01
N GLY A 284 11.11 -35.61 -1.85
CA GLY A 284 10.93 -36.02 -3.25
C GLY A 284 12.12 -35.63 -4.13
N GLY A 285 13.17 -36.45 -4.17
CA GLY A 285 14.04 -36.50 -5.34
C GLY A 285 13.16 -36.73 -6.56
N ASN A 286 13.24 -35.85 -7.56
CA ASN A 286 12.53 -36.04 -8.83
C ASN A 286 12.95 -37.38 -9.43
N ILE A 287 12.07 -38.38 -9.38
CA ILE A 287 12.19 -39.54 -10.27
C ILE A 287 11.54 -39.09 -11.58
N GLU A 288 12.36 -38.59 -12.51
CA GLU A 288 11.95 -38.55 -13.90
C GLU A 288 11.87 -40.00 -14.40
N LEU A 289 10.65 -40.53 -14.49
CA LEU A 289 10.40 -41.79 -15.19
C LEU A 289 10.57 -41.51 -16.68
N ARG A 290 11.68 -41.99 -17.26
CA ARG A 290 12.01 -41.77 -18.68
C ARG A 290 11.69 -43.01 -19.53
N SER A 291 11.33 -44.14 -18.93
CA SER A 291 10.95 -45.35 -19.67
C SER A 291 10.04 -46.31 -18.89
N ASP A 292 9.32 -47.17 -19.61
CA ASP A 292 8.49 -48.25 -19.05
C ASP A 292 9.28 -49.25 -18.19
N GLN A 293 10.61 -49.26 -18.33
CA GLN A 293 11.50 -50.07 -17.51
C GLN A 293 11.56 -49.57 -16.05
N ASP A 294 11.44 -48.26 -15.85
CA ASP A 294 11.46 -47.64 -14.51
C ASP A 294 10.22 -48.02 -13.69
N ILE A 295 9.10 -48.30 -14.37
CA ILE A 295 7.84 -48.74 -13.75
C ILE A 295 7.94 -50.20 -13.28
N GLN A 296 8.59 -51.06 -14.08
CA GLN A 296 8.82 -52.47 -13.73
C GLN A 296 9.71 -52.62 -12.49
N ASP A 297 10.74 -51.77 -12.35
CA ASP A 297 11.66 -51.81 -11.22
C ASP A 297 11.03 -51.35 -9.91
N ILE A 298 10.07 -50.42 -9.96
CA ILE A 298 9.29 -49.99 -8.78
C ILE A 298 8.32 -51.08 -8.33
N ILE A 299 7.65 -51.77 -9.25
CA ILE A 299 6.73 -52.88 -8.93
C ILE A 299 7.50 -54.03 -8.25
N LYS A 300 8.74 -54.29 -8.68
CA LYS A 300 9.61 -55.32 -8.11
C LYS A 300 10.11 -55.00 -6.69
N GLN A 301 10.17 -53.73 -6.31
CA GLN A 301 10.55 -53.29 -4.96
C GLN A 301 9.38 -53.29 -3.96
N LEU A 302 8.13 -53.38 -4.44
CA LEU A 302 6.92 -53.44 -3.62
C LEU A 302 6.37 -54.87 -3.46
N SER A 303 7.07 -55.87 -4.01
CA SER A 303 6.82 -57.31 -3.86
C SER A 303 7.71 -57.88 -2.76
#